data_AF-A0AAE9JN49-F1
#
_entry.id   AF-A0AAE9JN49-F1
#
_cell.length_a   1.000
_cell.length_b   1.000
_cell.length_c   1.000
_cell.angle_alpha   90.00
_cell.angle_beta   90.00
_cell.angle_gamma   90.00
#
_symmetry.space_group_name_H-M   'P 1'
#
loop_
_entity.id
_entity.type
_entity.pdbx_description
1 polymer ?
#
loop_
_entity_poly.entity_id
_entity_poly.type
_entity_poly.pdbx_seq_one_letter_code
_entity_poly.pdbx_strand_id
1 'polypeptide(L)'
;MQMLKSIWVQWKRLERYVSTAQIFGKRMYEDQIVTLVPGLAAYLNKIHVDCAAFIYKKAEGMKFFMENFNTRMMEEVGKPLVELELTSVETAFMLAQMSWQVAGKELQGDVLKASESEQETLANELHIYYIEELRLPNYASRLIKIMNIINAAQKIHFERQSFMDLVRIFDFFRVHVSDPEIYKAYF
;
A
#
# COMPACT_ATOMS: atom_id res chain seq x y z
N MET A 1 3.02 -0.33 20.19
CA MET A 1 3.05 0.94 19.42
C MET A 1 3.99 0.90 18.22
N GLN A 2 5.22 0.37 18.34
CA GLN A 2 6.20 0.31 17.23
C GLN A 2 5.70 -0.44 15.99
N MET A 3 5.05 -1.60 16.17
CA MET A 3 4.47 -2.36 15.04
C MET A 3 3.40 -1.55 14.28
N LEU A 4 2.52 -0.84 14.99
CA LEU A 4 1.52 0.01 14.33
C LEU A 4 2.20 1.11 13.51
N LYS A 5 3.26 1.74 14.06
CA LYS A 5 4.02 2.77 13.36
C LYS A 5 4.70 2.26 12.09
N SER A 6 5.20 1.02 12.08
CA SER A 6 5.83 0.44 10.89
C SER A 6 4.83 0.06 9.79
N ILE A 7 3.63 -0.44 10.16
CA ILE A 7 2.66 -0.96 9.18
C ILE A 7 1.67 0.09 8.65
N TRP A 8 1.33 1.10 9.45
CA TRP A 8 0.14 1.94 9.25
C TRP A 8 0.04 2.57 7.84
N VAL A 9 1.13 3.15 7.34
CA VAL A 9 1.10 3.86 6.06
C VAL A 9 0.89 2.90 4.89
N GLN A 10 1.54 1.73 4.93
CA GLN A 10 1.38 0.70 3.92
C GLN A 10 -0.03 0.12 3.96
N TRP A 11 -0.47 -0.25 5.16
CA TRP A 11 -1.81 -0.77 5.41
C TRP A 11 -2.90 0.13 4.86
N LYS A 12 -2.89 1.42 5.26
CA LYS A 12 -3.87 2.41 4.79
C LYS A 12 -3.84 2.59 3.28
N ARG A 13 -2.65 2.54 2.67
CA ARG A 13 -2.51 2.74 1.22
C ARG A 13 -3.04 1.53 0.45
N LEU A 14 -2.73 0.32 0.90
CA LEU A 14 -3.24 -0.89 0.25
C LEU A 14 -4.75 -1.00 0.42
N GLU A 15 -5.27 -0.81 1.63
CA GLU A 15 -6.73 -0.82 1.90
C GLU A 15 -7.47 0.17 1.00
N ARG A 16 -6.98 1.41 0.89
CA ARG A 16 -7.56 2.41 -0.02
C ARG A 16 -7.67 1.91 -1.45
N TYR A 17 -6.63 1.26 -1.96
CA TYR A 17 -6.62 0.76 -3.33
C TYR A 17 -7.56 -0.43 -3.50
N VAL A 18 -7.64 -1.34 -2.52
CA VAL A 18 -8.60 -2.43 -2.51
C VAL A 18 -10.04 -1.91 -2.49
N SER A 19 -10.35 -0.99 -1.56
CA SER A 19 -11.69 -0.40 -1.47
C SER A 19 -12.05 0.41 -2.71
N THR A 20 -11.08 1.12 -3.30
CA THR A 20 -11.30 1.82 -4.57
C THR A 20 -11.65 0.84 -5.69
N ALA A 21 -10.89 -0.25 -5.84
CA ALA A 21 -11.13 -1.26 -6.85
C ALA A 21 -12.53 -1.90 -6.68
N GLN A 22 -12.93 -2.18 -5.43
CA GLN A 22 -14.25 -2.74 -5.13
C GLN A 22 -15.40 -1.76 -5.42
N ILE A 23 -15.22 -0.47 -5.13
CA ILE A 23 -16.28 0.54 -5.32
C ILE A 23 -16.43 0.96 -6.79
N PHE A 24 -15.31 1.14 -7.49
CA PHE A 24 -15.30 1.76 -8.82
C PHE A 24 -14.98 0.79 -9.95
N GLY A 25 -14.47 -0.41 -9.66
CA GLY A 25 -14.07 -1.39 -10.68
C GLY A 25 -13.14 -0.78 -11.73
N LYS A 26 -13.44 -1.03 -13.00
CA LYS A 26 -12.65 -0.52 -14.15
C LYS A 26 -12.47 0.99 -14.16
N ARG A 27 -13.42 1.76 -13.62
CA ARG A 27 -13.33 3.22 -13.53
C ARG A 27 -12.15 3.67 -12.69
N MET A 28 -11.72 2.89 -11.70
CA MET A 28 -10.50 3.17 -10.93
C MET A 28 -9.31 3.45 -11.85
N TYR A 29 -9.17 2.66 -12.91
CA TYR A 29 -8.08 2.76 -13.86
C TYR A 29 -8.43 3.69 -15.03
N GLU A 30 -9.60 3.52 -15.64
CA GLU A 30 -10.02 4.27 -16.83
C GLU A 30 -10.22 5.77 -16.54
N ASP A 31 -10.88 6.10 -15.43
CA ASP A 31 -11.09 7.48 -15.01
C ASP A 31 -9.97 7.99 -14.09
N GLN A 32 -9.09 7.10 -13.62
CA GLN A 32 -8.13 7.37 -12.54
C GLN A 32 -8.78 7.87 -11.24
N ILE A 33 -9.95 7.31 -10.87
CA ILE A 33 -10.66 7.67 -9.63
C ILE A 33 -10.17 6.85 -8.43
N VAL A 34 -9.85 7.53 -7.32
CA VAL A 34 -9.36 6.89 -6.08
C VAL A 34 -10.06 7.46 -4.85
N THR A 35 -10.39 6.62 -3.87
CA THR A 35 -10.92 7.07 -2.57
C THR A 35 -9.83 7.80 -1.78
N LEU A 36 -10.18 8.90 -1.14
CA LEU A 36 -9.25 9.67 -0.30
C LEU A 36 -9.48 9.39 1.18
N VAL A 37 -10.74 9.50 1.59
CA VAL A 37 -11.28 9.29 2.94
C VAL A 37 -12.72 8.76 2.81
N PRO A 38 -13.34 8.23 3.89
CA PRO A 38 -14.73 7.81 3.83
C PRO A 38 -15.64 8.90 3.25
N GLY A 39 -16.44 8.55 2.25
CA GLY A 39 -17.37 9.46 1.57
C GLY A 39 -16.74 10.41 0.53
N LEU A 40 -15.43 10.35 0.29
CA LEU A 40 -14.76 11.22 -0.69
C LEU A 40 -13.82 10.44 -1.62
N ALA A 41 -14.03 10.63 -2.92
CA ALA A 41 -13.14 10.15 -3.98
C ALA A 41 -12.74 11.30 -4.90
N ALA A 42 -11.61 11.16 -5.58
CA ALA A 42 -11.10 12.16 -6.50
C ALA A 42 -10.47 11.50 -7.74
N TYR A 43 -10.55 12.22 -8.86
CA TYR A 43 -9.88 11.86 -10.11
C TYR A 43 -8.42 12.30 -10.02
N LEU A 44 -7.48 11.37 -9.89
CA LEU A 44 -6.06 11.66 -9.66
C LEU A 44 -5.47 12.52 -10.78
N ASN A 45 -5.87 12.32 -12.04
CA ASN A 45 -5.49 13.13 -13.19
C ASN A 45 -6.01 14.58 -13.16
N LYS A 46 -6.98 14.90 -12.28
CA LYS A 46 -7.55 16.23 -12.13
C LYS A 46 -7.12 16.92 -10.83
N ILE A 47 -6.36 16.25 -9.97
CA ILE A 47 -5.87 16.85 -8.73
C ILE A 47 -4.69 17.77 -9.05
N HIS A 48 -4.84 19.03 -8.70
CA HIS A 48 -3.73 19.98 -8.64
C HIS A 48 -3.26 20.13 -7.21
N VAL A 49 -2.00 19.78 -6.93
CA VAL A 49 -1.37 19.99 -5.63
C VAL A 49 -0.42 21.17 -5.74
N ASP A 50 -0.69 22.23 -4.98
CA ASP A 50 0.24 23.35 -4.84
C ASP A 50 1.41 22.95 -3.94
N CYS A 51 2.47 22.44 -4.56
CA CYS A 51 3.69 22.06 -3.86
C CYS A 51 4.40 23.25 -3.20
N ALA A 52 4.23 24.49 -3.69
CA ALA A 52 4.93 25.65 -3.12
C ALA A 52 4.46 25.95 -1.68
N ALA A 53 3.26 25.50 -1.32
CA ALA A 53 2.71 25.60 0.02
C ALA A 53 3.47 24.77 1.05
N PHE A 54 4.18 23.71 0.66
CA PHE A 54 4.85 22.80 1.61
C PHE A 54 6.25 22.32 1.19
N ILE A 55 6.71 22.60 -0.02
CA ILE A 55 8.05 22.25 -0.54
C ILE A 55 8.79 23.53 -0.93
N TYR A 56 10.09 23.63 -0.59
CA TYR A 56 10.93 24.74 -1.07
C TYR A 56 11.14 24.69 -2.59
N LYS A 57 11.18 25.85 -3.25
CA LYS A 57 11.40 25.97 -4.71
C LYS A 57 12.65 25.22 -5.21
N LYS A 58 13.72 25.15 -4.41
CA LYS A 58 14.95 24.40 -4.71
C LYS A 58 14.73 22.90 -4.92
N ALA A 59 13.56 22.38 -4.53
CA ALA A 59 13.21 20.96 -4.54
C ALA A 59 12.05 20.65 -5.50
N GLU A 60 11.78 21.52 -6.49
CA GLU A 60 10.69 21.33 -7.47
C GLU A 60 10.81 20.02 -8.27
N GLY A 61 12.04 19.56 -8.51
CA GLY A 61 12.32 18.25 -9.14
C GLY A 61 11.79 17.04 -8.36
N MET A 62 11.44 17.19 -7.08
CA MET A 62 10.81 16.13 -6.29
C MET A 62 9.42 15.74 -6.80
N LYS A 63 8.72 16.68 -7.46
CA LYS A 63 7.36 16.46 -7.95
C LYS A 63 7.30 15.23 -8.87
N PHE A 64 8.28 15.09 -9.74
CA PHE A 64 8.39 13.96 -10.67
C PHE A 64 8.49 12.60 -9.93
N PHE A 65 9.24 12.55 -8.83
CA PHE A 65 9.34 11.32 -8.02
C PHE A 65 8.00 10.97 -7.35
N MET A 66 7.30 11.97 -6.80
CA MET A 66 6.00 11.77 -6.16
C MET A 66 4.93 11.31 -7.16
N GLU A 67 4.93 11.87 -8.37
CA GLU A 67 4.06 11.45 -9.47
C GLU A 67 4.36 10.00 -9.89
N ASN A 68 5.64 9.63 -10.02
CA ASN A 68 6.04 8.28 -10.38
C ASN A 68 5.51 7.22 -9.38
N PHE A 69 5.56 7.50 -8.07
CA PHE A 69 5.00 6.57 -7.08
C PHE A 69 3.49 6.38 -7.21
N ASN A 70 2.74 7.44 -7.54
CA ASN A 70 1.29 7.33 -7.73
C ASN A 70 0.95 6.55 -9.00
N THR A 71 1.65 6.80 -10.10
CA THR A 71 1.49 6.04 -11.35
C THR A 71 1.77 4.55 -11.13
N ARG A 72 2.87 4.22 -10.45
CA ARG A 72 3.21 2.83 -10.15
C ARG A 72 2.21 2.14 -9.23
N MET A 73 1.67 2.85 -8.24
CA MET A 73 0.56 2.30 -7.43
C MET A 73 -0.67 2.02 -8.29
N MET A 74 -1.02 2.86 -9.25
CA MET A 74 -2.15 2.60 -10.14
C MET A 74 -1.89 1.38 -11.06
N GLU A 75 -0.72 1.31 -11.68
CA GLU A 75 -0.38 0.26 -12.65
C GLU A 75 -0.06 -1.09 -12.00
N GLU A 76 0.77 -1.12 -10.96
CA GLU A 76 1.29 -2.35 -10.36
C GLU A 76 0.39 -2.90 -9.25
N VAL A 77 -0.53 -2.09 -8.72
CA VAL A 77 -1.43 -2.47 -7.61
C VAL A 77 -2.89 -2.28 -8.00
N GLY A 78 -3.30 -1.08 -8.39
CA GLY A 78 -4.70 -0.75 -8.68
C GLY A 78 -5.33 -1.58 -9.79
N LYS A 79 -4.71 -1.61 -10.96
CA LYS A 79 -5.22 -2.37 -12.11
C LYS A 79 -5.31 -3.88 -11.83
N PRO A 80 -4.28 -4.56 -11.28
CA PRO A 80 -4.41 -5.96 -10.88
C PRO A 80 -5.53 -6.23 -9.87
N LEU A 81 -5.77 -5.32 -8.91
CA LEU A 81 -6.87 -5.47 -7.95
C LEU A 81 -8.25 -5.46 -8.62
N VAL A 82 -8.44 -4.59 -9.61
CA VAL A 82 -9.67 -4.54 -10.41
C VAL A 82 -9.88 -5.83 -11.18
N GLU A 83 -8.84 -6.38 -11.79
CA GLU A 83 -8.92 -7.63 -12.56
C GLU A 83 -9.13 -8.87 -11.69
N LEU A 84 -8.62 -8.83 -10.46
CA LEU A 84 -8.63 -9.99 -9.56
C LEU A 84 -9.97 -10.14 -8.84
N GLU A 85 -10.71 -9.04 -8.62
CA GLU A 85 -12.01 -9.04 -7.92
C GLU A 85 -11.92 -9.83 -6.60
N LEU A 86 -11.15 -9.31 -5.66
CA LEU A 86 -10.88 -9.99 -4.39
C LEU A 86 -12.16 -10.24 -3.58
N THR A 87 -12.22 -11.42 -2.95
CA THR A 87 -13.20 -11.67 -1.90
C THR A 87 -12.84 -10.91 -0.62
N SER A 88 -13.78 -10.83 0.32
CA SER A 88 -13.50 -10.24 1.64
C SER A 88 -12.42 -11.00 2.40
N VAL A 89 -12.39 -12.34 2.28
CA VAL A 89 -11.38 -13.20 2.92
C VAL A 89 -10.00 -12.96 2.32
N GLU A 90 -9.90 -12.88 0.99
CA GLU A 90 -8.63 -12.57 0.33
C GLU A 90 -8.14 -11.16 0.63
N THR A 91 -9.06 -10.20 0.77
CA THR A 91 -8.74 -8.83 1.21
C THR A 91 -8.15 -8.84 2.61
N ALA A 92 -8.77 -9.56 3.55
CA ALA A 92 -8.29 -9.69 4.91
C ALA A 92 -6.89 -10.35 4.95
N PHE A 93 -6.72 -11.45 4.21
CA PHE A 93 -5.42 -12.11 4.03
C PHE A 93 -4.37 -11.13 3.50
N MET A 94 -4.67 -10.40 2.43
CA MET A 94 -3.72 -9.50 1.78
C MET A 94 -3.22 -8.40 2.74
N LEU A 95 -4.13 -7.81 3.51
CA LEU A 95 -3.81 -6.77 4.49
C LEU A 95 -3.01 -7.32 5.68
N ALA A 96 -3.36 -8.51 6.17
CA ALA A 96 -2.67 -9.17 7.27
C ALA A 96 -1.26 -9.64 6.85
N GLN A 97 -1.17 -10.32 5.71
CA GLN A 97 0.07 -10.79 5.10
C GLN A 97 1.08 -9.65 4.92
N MET A 98 0.64 -8.52 4.35
CA MET A 98 1.49 -7.34 4.21
C MET A 98 1.95 -6.79 5.56
N SER A 99 1.05 -6.75 6.56
CA SER A 99 1.36 -6.22 7.89
C SER A 99 2.46 -7.02 8.57
N TRP A 100 2.39 -8.35 8.53
CA TRP A 100 3.40 -9.23 9.13
C TRP A 100 4.73 -9.18 8.38
N GLN A 101 4.71 -9.17 7.06
CA GLN A 101 5.94 -9.01 6.27
C GLN A 101 6.69 -7.71 6.60
N VAL A 102 5.96 -6.60 6.73
CA VAL A 102 6.55 -5.30 7.10
C VAL A 102 7.04 -5.30 8.54
N ALA A 103 6.22 -5.79 9.47
CA ALA A 103 6.58 -5.84 10.89
C ALA A 103 7.84 -6.70 11.13
N GLY A 104 7.89 -7.90 10.57
CA GLY A 104 9.05 -8.79 10.68
C GLY A 104 10.32 -8.16 10.09
N LYS A 105 10.20 -7.51 8.92
CA LYS A 105 11.32 -6.86 8.25
C LYS A 105 11.84 -5.62 9.01
N GLU A 106 10.97 -4.79 9.56
CA GLU A 106 11.39 -3.56 10.25
C GLU A 106 11.85 -3.81 11.70
N LEU A 107 11.20 -4.73 12.41
CA LEU A 107 11.42 -4.92 13.86
C LEU A 107 12.37 -6.08 14.20
N GLN A 108 12.55 -7.03 13.27
CA GLN A 108 13.50 -8.14 13.39
C GLN A 108 13.30 -8.99 14.67
N GLY A 109 14.27 -9.84 15.02
CA GLY A 109 14.30 -10.59 16.28
C GLY A 109 13.07 -11.47 16.50
N ASP A 110 12.45 -11.36 17.68
CA ASP A 110 11.27 -12.17 18.02
C ASP A 110 10.03 -11.76 17.22
N VAL A 111 9.96 -10.51 16.75
CA VAL A 111 8.87 -10.06 15.87
C VAL A 111 8.98 -10.74 14.52
N LEU A 112 10.18 -10.95 13.99
CA LEU A 112 10.37 -11.68 12.73
C LEU A 112 9.88 -13.13 12.87
N LYS A 113 10.26 -13.83 13.94
CA LYS A 113 9.81 -15.21 14.20
C LYS A 113 8.29 -15.30 14.32
N ALA A 114 7.69 -14.38 15.09
CA ALA A 114 6.23 -14.32 15.20
C ALA A 114 5.59 -14.03 13.84
N SER A 115 6.14 -13.09 13.07
CA SER A 115 5.63 -12.75 11.73
C SER A 115 5.69 -13.92 10.76
N GLU A 116 6.75 -14.74 10.80
CA GLU A 116 6.87 -15.95 9.98
C GLU A 116 5.82 -16.99 10.36
N SER A 117 5.63 -17.24 11.66
CA SER A 117 4.61 -18.14 12.18
C SER A 117 3.18 -17.70 11.79
N GLU A 118 2.87 -16.41 11.92
CA GLU A 118 1.56 -15.87 11.57
C GLU A 118 1.29 -15.92 10.06
N GLN A 119 2.30 -15.67 9.23
CA GLN A 119 2.18 -15.81 7.77
C GLN A 119 1.91 -17.26 7.34
N GLU A 120 2.50 -18.25 8.02
CA GLU A 120 2.21 -19.67 7.77
C GLU A 120 0.76 -20.00 8.13
N THR A 121 0.28 -19.55 9.29
CA THR A 121 -1.13 -19.71 9.70
C THR A 121 -2.07 -19.09 8.68
N LEU A 122 -1.83 -17.83 8.27
CA LEU A 122 -2.63 -17.14 7.26
C LEU A 122 -2.66 -17.87 5.92
N ALA A 123 -1.53 -18.45 5.49
CA ALA A 123 -1.46 -19.22 4.26
C ALA A 123 -2.29 -20.52 4.34
N ASN A 124 -2.26 -21.20 5.49
CA ASN A 124 -3.06 -22.40 5.74
C ASN A 124 -4.56 -22.09 5.79
N GLU A 125 -4.97 -21.01 6.47
CA GLU A 125 -6.36 -20.56 6.51
C GLU A 125 -6.88 -20.19 5.11
N LEU A 126 -6.07 -19.47 4.33
CA LEU A 126 -6.43 -19.12 2.97
C LEU A 126 -6.54 -20.37 2.06
N HIS A 127 -5.67 -21.37 2.26
CA HIS A 127 -5.78 -22.65 1.57
C HIS A 127 -7.12 -23.34 1.87
N ILE A 128 -7.47 -23.46 3.16
CA ILE A 128 -8.74 -24.06 3.60
C ILE A 128 -9.92 -23.33 2.97
N TYR A 129 -9.92 -21.99 3.01
CA TYR A 129 -10.94 -21.16 2.36
C TYR A 129 -11.10 -21.49 0.86
N TYR A 130 -10.00 -21.61 0.13
CA TYR A 130 -10.05 -21.95 -1.30
C TYR A 130 -10.62 -23.35 -1.56
N ILE A 131 -10.23 -24.36 -0.76
CA ILE A 131 -10.63 -25.75 -0.98
C ILE A 131 -12.05 -26.02 -0.50
N GLU A 132 -12.39 -25.57 0.71
CA GLU A 132 -13.63 -25.95 1.38
C GLU A 132 -14.78 -25.02 1.01
N GLU A 133 -14.56 -23.70 1.03
CA GLU A 133 -15.63 -22.72 0.80
C GLU A 133 -15.81 -22.42 -0.70
N LEU A 134 -14.73 -22.06 -1.40
CA LEU A 134 -14.79 -21.71 -2.82
C LEU A 134 -14.80 -22.92 -3.76
N ARG A 135 -14.45 -24.11 -3.26
CA ARG A 135 -14.27 -25.34 -4.06
C ARG A 135 -13.38 -25.10 -5.29
N LEU A 136 -12.32 -24.32 -5.10
CA LEU A 136 -11.40 -23.88 -6.14
C LEU A 136 -10.03 -24.54 -5.97
N PRO A 137 -9.83 -25.79 -6.40
CA PRO A 137 -8.56 -26.49 -6.18
C PRO A 137 -7.37 -25.87 -6.95
N ASN A 138 -7.64 -25.16 -8.06
CA ASN A 138 -6.61 -24.54 -8.90
C ASN A 138 -6.36 -23.06 -8.56
N TYR A 139 -6.36 -22.72 -7.26
CA TYR A 139 -6.23 -21.33 -6.79
C TYR A 139 -4.80 -20.76 -6.84
N ALA A 140 -3.79 -21.58 -7.15
CA ALA A 140 -2.38 -21.18 -7.11
C ALA A 140 -2.08 -19.93 -7.98
N SER A 141 -2.65 -19.85 -9.19
CA SER A 141 -2.48 -18.69 -10.08
C SER A 141 -3.07 -17.41 -9.49
N ARG A 142 -4.18 -17.53 -8.77
CA ARG A 142 -4.84 -16.43 -8.06
C ARG A 142 -3.99 -15.96 -6.87
N LEU A 143 -3.48 -16.90 -6.08
CA LEU A 143 -2.58 -16.60 -4.96
C LEU A 143 -1.28 -15.90 -5.43
N ILE A 144 -0.69 -16.35 -6.54
CA ILE A 144 0.49 -15.68 -7.13
C ILE A 144 0.18 -14.21 -7.45
N LYS A 145 -0.99 -13.92 -8.03
CA LYS A 145 -1.41 -12.54 -8.30
C LYS A 145 -1.58 -11.72 -7.02
N ILE A 146 -2.21 -12.28 -5.98
CA ILE A 146 -2.34 -11.65 -4.66
C ILE A 146 -0.94 -11.29 -4.11
N MET A 147 -0.03 -12.26 -4.11
CA MET A 147 1.33 -12.06 -3.58
C MET A 147 2.12 -11.02 -4.40
N ASN A 148 1.97 -11.01 -5.73
CA ASN A 148 2.60 -10.01 -6.58
C ASN A 148 2.11 -8.59 -6.25
N ILE A 149 0.82 -8.41 -5.99
CA ILE A 149 0.26 -7.11 -5.59
C ILE A 149 0.84 -6.66 -4.24
N ILE A 150 0.91 -7.56 -3.25
CA ILE A 150 1.49 -7.26 -1.93
C ILE A 150 2.95 -6.83 -2.09
N ASN A 151 3.75 -7.61 -2.83
CA ASN A 151 5.17 -7.34 -3.04
C ASN A 151 5.39 -6.01 -3.78
N ALA A 152 4.57 -5.70 -4.79
CA ALA A 152 4.63 -4.44 -5.52
C ALA A 152 4.32 -3.24 -4.59
N ALA A 153 3.24 -3.33 -3.81
CA ALA A 153 2.87 -2.29 -2.85
C ALA A 153 3.97 -2.02 -1.81
N GLN A 154 4.58 -3.09 -1.27
CA GLN A 154 5.70 -2.98 -0.34
C GLN A 154 6.93 -2.36 -0.98
N LYS A 155 7.32 -2.83 -2.18
CA LYS A 155 8.47 -2.29 -2.90
C LYS A 155 8.32 -0.78 -3.14
N ILE A 156 7.17 -0.35 -3.65
CA ILE A 156 6.84 1.07 -3.87
C ILE A 156 6.91 1.84 -2.56
N HIS A 157 6.43 1.27 -1.45
CA HIS A 157 6.51 1.93 -0.15
C HIS A 157 7.95 2.13 0.31
N PHE A 158 8.77 1.08 0.32
CA PHE A 158 10.14 1.17 0.84
C PHE A 158 10.99 2.13 -0.01
N GLU A 159 10.84 2.11 -1.33
CA GLU A 159 11.49 3.07 -2.23
C GLU A 159 11.05 4.51 -1.93
N ARG A 160 9.76 4.73 -1.68
CA ARG A 160 9.25 6.04 -1.26
C ARG A 160 9.80 6.44 0.11
N GLN A 161 9.88 5.52 1.06
CA GLN A 161 10.42 5.80 2.39
C GLN A 161 11.89 6.23 2.31
N SER A 162 12.71 5.52 1.52
CA SER A 162 14.10 5.91 1.25
C SER A 162 14.21 7.29 0.59
N PHE A 163 13.32 7.60 -0.35
CA PHE A 163 13.25 8.93 -0.95
C PHE A 163 12.89 10.01 0.08
N MET A 164 11.88 9.75 0.91
CA MET A 164 11.45 10.68 1.98
C MET A 164 12.56 10.92 3.02
N ASP A 165 13.37 9.90 3.33
CA ASP A 165 14.51 10.05 4.22
C ASP A 165 15.56 11.02 3.63
N LEU A 166 15.84 10.96 2.32
CA LEU A 166 16.69 11.96 1.64
C LEU A 166 16.10 13.37 1.73
N VAL A 167 14.81 13.50 1.46
CA VAL A 167 14.09 14.77 1.47
C VAL A 167 14.17 15.47 2.84
N ARG A 168 14.12 14.70 3.93
CA ARG A 168 14.33 15.22 5.29
C ARG A 168 15.76 15.66 5.54
N ILE A 169 16.75 14.88 5.09
CA ILE A 169 18.17 15.23 5.25
C ILE A 169 18.48 16.59 4.63
N PHE A 170 17.87 16.91 3.49
CA PHE A 170 18.08 18.18 2.79
C PHE A 170 17.11 19.31 3.20
N ASP A 171 16.24 19.04 4.18
CA ASP A 171 15.23 19.96 4.72
C ASP A 171 14.42 20.66 3.62
N PHE A 172 13.76 19.84 2.79
CA PHE A 172 13.02 20.32 1.64
C PHE A 172 11.55 20.68 1.93
N PHE A 173 11.03 20.30 3.11
CA PHE A 173 9.67 20.65 3.52
C PHE A 173 9.60 21.94 4.33
N ARG A 174 8.47 22.64 4.21
CA ARG A 174 8.13 23.86 4.96
C ARG A 174 7.15 23.61 6.11
N VAL A 175 6.88 22.34 6.42
CA VAL A 175 5.83 21.92 7.35
C VAL A 175 6.40 21.12 8.51
N HIS A 176 5.84 21.31 9.70
CA HIS A 176 6.08 20.45 10.85
C HIS A 176 4.94 19.46 10.98
N VAL A 177 5.27 18.18 11.15
CA VAL A 177 4.30 17.10 11.36
C VAL A 177 4.18 16.73 12.83
N SER A 178 3.00 16.27 13.24
CA SER A 178 2.69 15.98 14.65
C SER A 178 3.40 14.74 15.19
N ASP A 179 3.56 13.69 14.39
CA ASP A 179 4.37 12.50 14.73
C ASP A 179 5.26 12.13 13.52
N PRO A 180 6.55 12.52 13.53
CA PRO A 180 7.47 12.24 12.44
C PRO A 180 7.63 10.74 12.13
N GLU A 181 7.44 9.85 13.10
CA GLU A 181 7.56 8.41 12.88
C GLU A 181 6.34 7.86 12.13
N ILE A 182 5.13 8.29 12.50
CA ILE A 182 3.90 7.89 11.78
C ILE A 182 3.88 8.45 10.36
N TYR A 183 4.40 9.66 10.16
CA TYR A 183 4.42 10.33 8.87
C TYR A 183 5.73 10.12 8.09
N LYS A 184 6.57 9.15 8.50
CA LYS A 184 7.88 8.87 7.88
C LYS A 184 7.82 8.53 6.38
N ALA A 185 6.65 8.16 5.84
CA ALA A 185 6.48 7.92 4.40
C ALA A 185 5.75 9.05 3.65
N TYR A 186 5.47 10.17 4.33
CA TYR A 186 4.73 11.32 3.79
C TYR A 186 5.51 12.64 3.87
N PHE A 187 6.23 12.90 4.97
CA PHE A 187 6.97 14.14 5.23
C PHE A 187 8.28 13.84 5.93
#